data_AF-A0A6P2BQK7-F1
#
_entry.id   AF-A0A6P2BQK7-F1
#
_cell.length_a   1.000
_cell.length_b   1.000
_cell.length_c   1.000
_cell.angle_alpha   90.00
_cell.angle_beta   90.00
_cell.angle_gamma   90.00
#
_symmetry.space_group_name_H-M   'P 1'
#
loop_
_entity.id
_entity.type
_entity.pdbx_description
1 polymer ?
#
loop_
_entity_poly.entity_id
_entity_poly.type
_entity_poly.pdbx_seq_one_letter_code
_entity_poly.pdbx_strand_id
1 'polypeptide(L)'
;MKPEIRDMWADALESDEYEQGQDRLTIVAPDGSERDCCLGVLCKLAVKAGVIKRLRVRPDTGHVIYGDETDENGSTLPYAVMKWAGLDDNNPNVKYDNGRSHSLAEFNDATDPDGYIPHLDFADLAPLIREQL
;
A
#
# COMPACT_ATOMS: atom_id res chain seq x y z
N MET A 1 3.91 -12.47 6.28
CA MET A 1 4.78 -11.28 6.40
C MET A 1 5.75 -11.47 7.56
N LYS A 2 6.87 -10.75 7.56
CA LYS A 2 7.76 -10.66 8.72
C LYS A 2 7.08 -9.82 9.82
N PRO A 3 6.98 -10.30 11.07
CA PRO A 3 6.25 -9.60 12.13
C PRO A 3 6.70 -8.15 12.33
N GLU A 4 8.01 -7.89 12.29
CA GLU A 4 8.56 -6.55 12.50
C GLU A 4 8.20 -5.56 11.39
N ILE A 5 8.05 -6.02 10.14
CA ILE A 5 7.65 -5.15 9.03
C ILE A 5 6.14 -4.93 9.04
N ARG A 6 5.38 -5.96 9.44
CA ARG A 6 3.93 -5.86 9.60
C ARG A 6 3.56 -4.83 10.66
N ASP A 7 4.16 -4.92 11.84
CA ASP A 7 3.87 -4.02 12.94
C ASP A 7 4.28 -2.58 12.56
N MET A 8 5.46 -2.40 11.97
CA MET A 8 5.90 -1.10 11.44
C MET A 8 4.94 -0.53 10.38
N TRP A 9 4.38 -1.37 9.52
CA TRP A 9 3.42 -0.93 8.51
C TRP A 9 2.09 -0.52 9.13
N ALA A 10 1.52 -1.34 10.02
CA ALA A 10 0.29 -1.00 10.73
C ALA A 10 0.46 0.28 11.55
N ASP A 11 1.56 0.42 12.29
CA ASP A 11 1.87 1.63 13.06
C ASP A 11 1.99 2.87 12.16
N ALA A 12 2.59 2.74 10.97
CA ALA A 12 2.70 3.84 10.01
C ALA A 12 1.32 4.31 9.50
N LEU A 13 0.39 3.37 9.26
CA LEU A 13 -0.98 3.71 8.86
C LEU A 13 -1.73 4.46 9.98
N GLU A 14 -1.45 4.14 11.25
CA GLU A 14 -2.06 4.78 12.42
C GLU A 14 -1.37 6.11 12.83
N SER A 15 -0.23 6.47 12.24
CA SER A 15 0.66 7.54 12.73
C SER A 15 0.28 8.98 12.34
N ASP A 16 -0.81 9.19 11.59
CA ASP A 16 -1.17 10.46 10.94
C ASP A 16 -0.06 11.06 10.01
N GLU A 17 1.08 10.38 9.81
CA GLU A 17 2.17 10.84 8.93
C GLU A 17 1.81 10.74 7.43
N TYR A 18 0.80 9.96 7.09
CA TYR A 18 0.44 9.60 5.72
C TYR A 18 -1.02 9.96 5.45
N GLU A 19 -1.27 10.69 4.37
CA GLU A 19 -2.64 10.97 3.91
C GLU A 19 -3.10 9.84 2.98
N GLN A 20 -4.25 9.24 3.27
CA GLN A 20 -4.79 8.15 2.47
C GLN A 20 -5.21 8.63 1.07
N GLY A 21 -4.77 7.88 0.07
CA GLY A 21 -5.12 8.01 -1.34
C GLY A 21 -5.69 6.70 -1.88
N GLN A 22 -6.08 6.73 -3.15
CA GLN A 22 -6.72 5.61 -3.85
C GLN A 22 -6.08 5.38 -5.22
N ASP A 23 -6.37 4.23 -5.84
CA ASP A 23 -6.02 3.78 -7.20
C ASP A 23 -4.52 3.52 -7.47
N ARG A 24 -3.62 4.19 -6.76
CA ARG A 24 -2.16 4.15 -7.00
C ARG A 24 -1.42 4.08 -5.69
N LEU A 25 -0.19 3.55 -5.75
CA LEU A 25 0.70 3.49 -4.60
C LEU A 25 0.88 4.87 -3.97
N THR A 26 1.28 5.87 -4.76
CA THR A 26 1.34 7.26 -4.33
C THR A 26 0.97 8.17 -5.49
N ILE A 27 0.19 9.21 -5.20
CA ILE A 27 -0.12 10.32 -6.10
C ILE A 27 0.46 11.60 -5.51
N VAL A 28 1.24 12.32 -6.31
CA VAL A 28 1.72 13.67 -6.00
C VAL A 28 0.81 14.68 -6.69
N ALA A 29 0.15 15.53 -5.91
CA ALA A 29 -0.68 16.62 -6.43
C ALA A 29 0.18 17.78 -6.97
N PRO A 30 -0.41 18.70 -7.76
CA PRO A 30 0.33 19.84 -8.33
C PRO A 30 0.97 20.77 -7.29
N ASP A 31 0.45 20.81 -6.06
CA ASP A 31 1.00 21.58 -4.94
C ASP A 31 2.13 20.84 -4.20
N GLY A 32 2.45 19.62 -4.63
CA GLY A 32 3.49 18.77 -4.03
C GLY A 32 3.00 17.91 -2.87
N SER A 33 1.73 18.01 -2.46
CA SER A 33 1.16 17.09 -1.46
C SER A 33 1.09 15.66 -2.00
N GLU A 34 1.19 14.69 -1.11
CA GLU A 34 1.18 13.27 -1.48
C GLU A 34 0.04 12.54 -0.77
N ARG A 35 -0.63 11.67 -1.53
CA ARG A 35 -1.59 10.72 -0.99
C ARG A 35 -1.17 9.32 -1.34
N ASP A 36 -1.24 8.42 -0.37
CA ASP A 36 -0.74 7.05 -0.48
C ASP A 36 -1.88 6.05 -0.31
N CYS A 37 -1.94 5.01 -1.13
CA CYS A 37 -2.71 3.84 -0.71
C CYS A 37 -1.94 3.08 0.38
N CYS A 38 -2.61 2.14 1.05
CA CYS A 38 -1.97 1.34 2.10
C CYS A 38 -0.69 0.62 1.61
N LEU A 39 -0.66 0.13 0.36
CA LEU A 39 0.52 -0.49 -0.25
C LEU A 39 1.63 0.54 -0.57
N GLY A 40 1.26 1.79 -0.86
CA GLY A 40 2.19 2.89 -1.05
C GLY A 40 2.95 3.27 0.20
N VAL A 41 2.27 3.24 1.35
CA VAL A 41 2.91 3.43 2.66
C VAL A 41 3.99 2.37 2.89
N LEU A 42 3.71 1.10 2.57
CA LEU A 42 4.71 0.03 2.65
C LEU A 42 5.91 0.28 1.70
N CYS A 43 5.66 0.80 0.49
CA CYS A 43 6.72 1.20 -0.43
C CYS A 43 7.58 2.34 0.14
N LYS A 44 6.98 3.36 0.76
CA LYS A 44 7.71 4.45 1.42
C LYS A 44 8.56 3.95 2.58
N LEU A 45 8.06 3.01 3.37
CA LEU A 45 8.86 2.36 4.43
C LEU A 45 10.04 1.59 3.85
N ALA A 46 9.84 0.87 2.74
CA ALA A 46 10.91 0.16 2.04
C ALA A 46 11.97 1.12 1.45
N VAL A 47 11.55 2.29 0.96
CA VAL A 47 12.49 3.36 0.54
C VAL A 47 13.27 3.90 1.74
N LYS A 48 12.60 4.21 2.87
CA LYS A 48 13.25 4.64 4.13
C LYS A 48 14.28 3.61 4.62
N ALA A 49 14.01 2.31 4.42
CA ALA A 49 14.90 1.20 4.77
C ALA A 49 16.00 0.92 3.74
N GLY A 50 16.05 1.64 2.60
CA GLY A 50 17.06 1.45 1.56
C GLY A 50 16.89 0.20 0.70
N VAL A 51 15.69 -0.38 0.67
CA VAL A 51 15.37 -1.63 -0.05
C VAL A 51 15.11 -1.39 -1.53
N ILE A 52 14.33 -0.34 -1.81
CA ILE A 52 13.95 0.09 -3.17
C ILE A 52 14.15 1.60 -3.32
N LYS A 53 14.01 2.10 -4.54
CA LYS A 53 14.02 3.53 -4.83
C LYS A 53 12.63 4.02 -5.16
N ARG A 54 12.42 5.31 -4.89
CA ARG A 54 11.39 6.11 -5.55
C ARG A 54 11.97 6.58 -6.89
N LEU A 55 11.57 5.94 -7.99
CA LEU A 55 12.24 6.12 -9.29
C LEU A 55 11.87 7.42 -9.98
N ARG A 56 10.56 7.67 -10.13
CA ARG A 56 10.06 8.87 -10.82
C ARG A 56 8.61 9.18 -10.44
N VAL A 57 8.22 10.43 -10.70
CA VAL A 57 6.83 10.89 -10.69
C VAL A 57 6.42 11.11 -12.15
N ARG A 58 5.31 10.51 -12.57
CA ARG A 58 4.77 10.73 -13.92
C ARG A 58 4.21 12.16 -14.01
N PRO A 59 4.70 13.01 -14.92
CA PRO A 59 4.37 14.44 -14.92
C PRO A 59 2.91 14.74 -15.32
N ASP A 60 2.27 13.84 -16.04
CA ASP A 60 0.88 13.94 -16.51
C ASP A 60 -0.16 13.57 -15.44
N THR A 61 0.22 12.68 -14.53
CA THR A 61 -0.71 12.02 -13.60
C THR A 61 -0.32 12.16 -12.13
N GLY A 62 0.91 12.58 -11.83
CA GLY A 62 1.44 12.62 -10.47
C GLY A 62 1.76 11.24 -9.89
N HIS A 63 1.58 10.15 -10.65
CA HIS A 63 1.80 8.79 -10.15
C HIS A 63 3.28 8.54 -9.84
N VAL A 64 3.56 8.06 -8.65
CA VAL A 64 4.91 7.65 -8.25
C VAL A 64 5.17 6.22 -8.69
N ILE A 65 6.34 6.00 -9.28
CA ILE A 65 6.85 4.67 -9.61
C ILE A 65 7.94 4.30 -8.60
N TYR A 66 7.75 3.18 -7.92
CA TYR A 66 8.65 2.59 -6.94
C TYR A 66 9.36 1.37 -7.53
N GLY A 67 10.53 1.02 -6.98
CA GLY A 67 11.28 -0.19 -7.33
C GLY A 67 12.68 0.10 -7.86
N ASP A 68 13.14 -0.76 -8.77
CA ASP A 68 14.35 -0.58 -9.58
C ASP A 68 14.04 -0.73 -11.07
N GLU A 69 15.04 -0.54 -11.94
CA GLU A 69 14.86 -0.59 -13.41
C GLU A 69 14.31 -1.93 -13.92
N THR A 70 14.37 -3.00 -13.13
CA THR A 70 13.93 -4.36 -13.48
C THR A 70 12.65 -4.79 -12.76
N ASP A 71 12.19 -4.01 -11.78
CA ASP A 71 11.07 -4.34 -10.88
C ASP A 71 10.32 -3.06 -10.47
N GLU A 72 9.95 -2.23 -11.45
CA GLU A 72 9.24 -0.98 -11.20
C GLU A 72 7.71 -1.14 -11.22
N ASN A 73 7.03 -0.49 -10.29
CA ASN A 73 5.56 -0.52 -10.20
C ASN A 73 4.99 0.76 -9.58
N GLY A 74 3.77 1.14 -9.97
CA GLY A 74 3.02 2.29 -9.44
C GLY A 74 1.61 1.95 -8.96
N SER A 75 1.19 0.69 -9.07
CA SER A 75 -0.16 0.20 -8.76
C SER A 75 -0.17 -0.93 -7.72
N THR A 76 0.84 -1.81 -7.73
CA THR A 76 1.00 -2.90 -6.75
C THR A 76 2.44 -2.96 -6.24
N LEU A 77 2.71 -3.77 -5.21
CA LEU A 77 4.05 -3.83 -4.62
C LEU A 77 5.10 -4.33 -5.65
N PRO A 78 6.27 -3.67 -5.74
CA PRO A 78 7.46 -4.26 -6.38
C PRO A 78 7.85 -5.58 -5.70
N TYR A 79 8.40 -6.53 -6.46
CA TYR A 79 8.90 -7.81 -5.95
C TYR A 79 9.93 -7.64 -4.81
N ALA A 80 10.81 -6.65 -4.93
CA ALA A 80 11.79 -6.32 -3.90
C ALA A 80 11.12 -5.95 -2.55
N VAL A 81 9.99 -5.25 -2.58
CA VAL A 81 9.20 -4.92 -1.38
C VAL A 81 8.55 -6.17 -0.81
N MET A 82 7.95 -7.02 -1.65
CA MET A 82 7.38 -8.30 -1.22
C MET A 82 8.41 -9.17 -0.49
N LYS A 83 9.59 -9.36 -1.10
CA LYS A 83 10.67 -10.17 -0.55
C LYS A 83 11.21 -9.59 0.76
N TRP A 84 11.33 -8.28 0.85
CA TRP A 84 11.76 -7.60 2.07
C TRP A 84 10.74 -7.77 3.20
N ALA A 85 9.46 -7.58 2.90
CA ALA A 85 8.35 -7.72 3.85
C ALA A 85 8.01 -9.19 4.16
N GLY A 86 8.43 -10.16 3.35
CA GLY A 86 8.02 -11.56 3.47
C GLY A 86 6.56 -11.78 3.10
N LEU A 87 6.09 -11.12 2.03
CA LEU A 87 4.77 -11.32 1.42
C LEU A 87 4.90 -12.23 0.20
N ASP A 88 3.91 -13.10 0.00
CA ASP A 88 3.83 -14.01 -1.15
C ASP A 88 3.07 -13.40 -2.34
N ASP A 89 2.34 -12.30 -2.12
CA ASP A 89 1.53 -11.60 -3.11
C ASP A 89 1.88 -10.09 -3.13
N ASN A 90 1.83 -9.46 -4.31
CA ASN A 90 2.06 -8.03 -4.48
C ASN A 90 0.82 -7.18 -4.17
N ASN A 91 -0.33 -7.81 -4.00
CA ASN A 91 -1.57 -7.21 -3.54
C ASN A 91 -2.23 -8.14 -2.51
N PRO A 92 -1.70 -8.21 -1.28
CA PRO A 92 -2.08 -9.21 -0.30
C PRO A 92 -3.56 -9.10 0.09
N ASN A 93 -4.18 -10.27 0.25
CA ASN A 93 -5.56 -10.42 0.66
C ASN A 93 -5.70 -10.55 2.17
N VAL A 94 -6.74 -9.92 2.71
CA VAL A 94 -7.20 -10.08 4.09
C VAL A 94 -8.68 -10.42 4.11
N LYS A 95 -9.14 -11.05 5.18
CA LYS A 95 -10.55 -11.33 5.42
C LYS A 95 -11.20 -10.17 6.15
N TYR A 96 -12.42 -9.82 5.76
CA TYR A 96 -13.22 -8.80 6.44
C TYR A 96 -14.61 -9.33 6.78
N ASP A 97 -15.09 -8.98 7.98
CA ASP A 97 -16.41 -9.33 8.53
C ASP A 97 -16.81 -10.80 8.33
N ASN A 98 -17.58 -11.08 7.27
CA ASN A 98 -18.15 -12.39 6.91
C ASN A 98 -17.13 -13.43 6.41
N GLY A 99 -15.83 -13.16 6.55
CA GLY A 99 -14.75 -14.05 6.14
C GLY A 99 -14.45 -14.03 4.64
N ARG A 100 -15.10 -13.16 3.86
CA ARG A 100 -14.72 -12.90 2.46
C ARG A 100 -13.34 -12.29 2.43
N SER A 101 -12.56 -12.73 1.45
CA SER A 101 -11.19 -12.33 1.23
C SER A 101 -11.13 -11.35 0.08
N HIS A 102 -10.59 -10.17 0.33
CA HIS A 102 -10.30 -9.16 -0.69
C HIS A 102 -8.91 -8.59 -0.44
N SER A 103 -8.35 -7.96 -1.47
CA SER A 103 -7.05 -7.34 -1.36
C SER A 103 -7.11 -6.07 -0.53
N LEU A 104 -6.01 -5.74 0.14
CA LEU A 104 -5.93 -4.48 0.88
C LEU A 104 -6.15 -3.27 -0.03
N ALA A 105 -5.71 -3.34 -1.29
CA ALA A 105 -5.99 -2.30 -2.28
C ALA A 105 -7.49 -2.18 -2.60
N GLU A 106 -8.23 -3.29 -2.73
CA GLU A 106 -9.68 -3.25 -2.97
C GLU A 106 -10.44 -2.64 -1.78
N PHE A 107 -10.08 -2.96 -0.54
CA PHE A 107 -10.66 -2.29 0.63
C PHE A 107 -10.29 -0.80 0.69
N ASN A 108 -9.05 -0.45 0.33
CA ASN A 108 -8.61 0.94 0.25
C ASN A 108 -9.38 1.73 -0.83
N ASP A 109 -9.63 1.13 -1.99
CA ASP A 109 -10.22 1.80 -3.14
C ASP A 109 -11.75 1.64 -3.22
N ALA A 110 -12.33 0.77 -2.38
CA ALA A 110 -13.74 0.38 -2.41
C ALA A 110 -14.21 -0.14 -3.79
N THR A 111 -13.32 -0.81 -4.51
CA THR A 111 -13.60 -1.30 -5.86
C THR A 111 -14.26 -2.67 -5.80
N ASP A 112 -15.59 -2.72 -5.88
CA ASP A 112 -16.35 -3.95 -6.11
C ASP A 112 -17.34 -3.76 -7.27
N PRO A 113 -17.25 -4.56 -8.35
CA PRO A 113 -18.27 -4.59 -9.40
C PRO A 113 -19.67 -4.97 -8.87
N ASP A 114 -19.75 -5.72 -7.77
CA ASP A 114 -20.99 -6.26 -7.20
C ASP A 114 -21.49 -5.48 -5.97
N GLY A 115 -20.76 -4.46 -5.51
CA GLY A 115 -21.20 -3.46 -4.52
C GLY A 115 -21.12 -3.85 -3.03
N TYR A 116 -20.25 -4.79 -2.64
CA TYR A 116 -20.14 -5.32 -1.28
C TYR A 116 -18.81 -5.04 -0.56
N ILE A 117 -17.81 -4.43 -1.20
CA ILE A 117 -16.54 -4.08 -0.53
C ILE A 117 -16.67 -2.69 0.10
N PRO A 118 -16.62 -2.55 1.43
CA PRO A 118 -16.59 -1.24 2.06
C PRO A 118 -15.26 -0.55 1.79
N HIS A 119 -15.30 0.78 1.70
CA HIS A 119 -14.08 1.57 1.86
C HIS A 119 -13.60 1.44 3.30
N LEU A 120 -12.35 1.02 3.49
CA LEU A 120 -11.69 1.02 4.78
C LEU A 120 -10.61 2.12 4.79
N ASP A 121 -10.62 2.92 5.85
CA ASP A 121 -9.57 3.89 6.06
C ASP A 121 -8.30 3.23 6.64
N PHE A 122 -7.23 4.00 6.82
CA PHE A 122 -6.00 3.50 7.42
C PHE A 122 -6.19 2.94 8.83
N ALA A 123 -7.07 3.53 9.64
CA ALA A 123 -7.33 3.06 11.00
C ALA A 123 -8.07 1.71 11.00
N ASP A 124 -8.92 1.45 10.00
CA ASP A 124 -9.60 0.16 9.83
C ASP A 124 -8.72 -0.89 9.13
N LEU A 125 -7.80 -0.49 8.25
CA LEU A 125 -6.87 -1.40 7.56
C LEU A 125 -5.73 -1.90 8.45
N ALA A 126 -5.19 -1.03 9.32
CA ALA A 126 -4.08 -1.36 10.21
C ALA A 126 -4.31 -2.61 11.09
N PRO A 127 -5.45 -2.79 11.80
CA PRO A 127 -5.70 -3.99 12.58
C PRO A 127 -5.78 -5.26 11.70
N LEU A 128 -6.38 -5.17 10.50
CA LEU A 128 -6.43 -6.32 9.58
C LEU A 128 -5.04 -6.76 9.15
N ILE A 129 -4.15 -5.81 8.85
CA ILE A 129 -2.74 -6.07 8.54
C ILE A 129 -2.05 -6.73 9.74
N ARG A 130 -2.22 -6.17 10.94
CA ARG A 130 -1.56 -6.64 12.16
C ARG A 130 -1.98 -8.06 12.56
N GLU A 131 -3.24 -8.42 12.31
CA GLU A 131 -3.80 -9.72 12.69
C GLU A 131 -3.57 -10.82 11.66
N GLN A 132 -3.56 -10.49 10.37
CA GLN A 132 -3.68 -11.49 9.30
C GLN A 132 -2.45 -11.65 8.43
N LEU A 133 -1.52 -10.68 8.44
CA LEU A 133 -0.29 -10.74 7.62
C LEU A 133 0.94 -11.16 8.42
#